data_AF-A0A518GNW1-F1
#
_entry.id   AF-A0A518GNW1-F1
#
_cell.length_a   1.000
_cell.length_b   1.000
_cell.length_c   1.000
_cell.angle_alpha   90.00
_cell.angle_beta   90.00
_cell.angle_gamma   90.00
#
_symmetry.space_group_name_H-M   'P 1'
#
loop_
_entity.id
_entity.type
_entity.pdbx_description
1 polymer ?
#
loop_
_entity_poly.entity_id
_entity_poly.type
_entity_poly.pdbx_seq_one_letter_code
_entity_poly.pdbx_strand_id
1 'polypeptide(L)'
;MRTADYTTDAQDMLGAFVIKAGKTFLTVRAANVFGEETTVKITPANLAEFYATQANNLSSGIRTLAGLHGDWRPISELADLALGWFKQVNAEGMRRAAKRVGLTARF
;
A
#
# COMPACT_ATOMS: atom_id res chain seq x y z
N MET A 1 -3.18 15.98 23.70
CA MET A 1 -2.96 15.64 22.29
C MET A 1 -2.38 14.23 22.26
N ARG A 2 -3.20 13.18 22.04
CA ARG A 2 -2.69 11.81 21.95
C ARG A 2 -1.88 11.72 20.67
N THR A 3 -0.56 11.57 20.79
CA THR A 3 0.28 11.11 19.70
C THR A 3 -0.12 9.66 19.48
N ALA A 4 -1.20 9.42 18.72
CA ALA A 4 -1.56 8.07 18.32
C ALA A 4 -0.36 7.52 17.55
N ASP A 5 0.25 6.46 18.07
CA ASP A 5 1.29 5.77 17.35
C ASP A 5 0.61 5.06 16.20
N TYR A 6 0.67 5.69 15.02
CA TYR A 6 0.16 5.14 13.78
C TYR A 6 0.65 3.71 13.54
N THR A 7 1.81 3.33 14.08
CA THR A 7 2.34 1.98 13.96
C THR A 7 1.48 0.97 14.72
N THR A 8 1.10 1.26 15.97
CA THR A 8 0.21 0.40 16.75
C THR A 8 -1.16 0.32 16.10
N ASP A 9 -1.74 1.45 15.70
CA ASP A 9 -3.03 1.48 15.02
C ASP A 9 -3.01 0.67 13.71
N ALA A 10 -1.91 0.76 12.94
CA ALA A 10 -1.74 -0.01 11.71
C ALA A 10 -1.51 -1.50 11.98
N GLN A 11 -0.81 -1.86 13.06
CA GLN A 11 -0.63 -3.25 13.47
C GLN A 11 -1.94 -3.88 13.93
N ASP A 12 -2.77 -3.13 14.66
CA ASP A 12 -4.10 -3.58 15.10
C ASP A 12 -5.04 -3.76 13.90
N MET A 13 -4.95 -2.89 12.89
CA MET A 13 -5.82 -2.92 11.71
C MET A 13 -5.37 -3.95 10.66
N LEU A 14 -4.07 -4.01 10.36
CA LEU A 14 -3.53 -4.75 9.24
C LEU A 14 -2.82 -6.04 9.68
N GLY A 15 -2.18 -6.01 10.85
CA GLY A 15 -1.45 -7.14 11.44
C GLY A 15 0.01 -6.83 11.77
N ALA A 16 0.65 -7.77 12.48
CA ALA A 16 2.01 -7.63 13.02
C ALA A 16 3.13 -7.55 11.96
N PHE A 17 2.81 -7.77 10.68
CA PHE A 17 3.76 -7.62 9.58
C PHE A 17 4.10 -6.13 9.31
N VAL A 18 3.31 -5.20 9.84
CA VAL A 18 3.62 -3.76 9.80
C VAL A 18 4.80 -3.47 10.75
N ILE A 19 5.86 -2.89 10.20
CA ILE A 19 7.06 -2.49 10.94
C ILE A 19 6.93 -1.07 11.47
N LYS A 20 6.40 -0.16 10.64
CA LYS A 20 6.25 1.26 10.99
C LYS A 20 5.19 1.89 10.12
N ALA A 21 4.36 2.75 10.68
CA ALA A 21 3.38 3.49 9.90
C ALA A 21 3.39 4.99 10.21
N GLY A 22 2.89 5.75 9.25
CA GLY A 22 2.58 7.16 9.40
C GLY A 22 1.49 7.56 8.42
N LYS A 23 1.12 8.84 8.43
CA LYS A 23 0.10 9.36 7.53
C LYS A 23 0.48 9.27 6.04
N THR A 24 1.77 9.27 5.73
CA THR A 24 2.28 9.34 4.35
C THR A 24 3.06 8.10 3.91
N PHE A 25 3.22 7.11 4.79
CA PHE A 25 3.94 5.89 4.49
C PHE A 25 3.43 4.72 5.36
N LEU A 26 3.60 3.51 4.85
CA LEU A 26 3.38 2.26 5.56
C LEU A 26 4.57 1.34 5.23
N THR A 27 5.36 1.00 6.23
CA THR A 27 6.50 0.09 6.09
C THR A 27 6.11 -1.30 6.58
N VAL A 28 6.23 -2.28 5.71
CA VAL A 28 5.80 -3.66 5.93
C VAL A 28 6.94 -4.64 5.70
N ARG A 29 6.89 -5.75 6.41
CA ARG A 29 7.66 -6.95 6.12
C ARG A 29 6.89 -7.79 5.10
N ALA A 30 7.52 -8.13 3.99
CA ALA A 30 6.93 -8.95 2.93
C ALA A 30 7.99 -9.93 2.38
N ALA A 31 7.57 -10.89 1.56
CA ALA A 31 8.48 -11.74 0.81
C ALA A 31 8.40 -11.38 -0.68
N ASN A 32 9.54 -11.40 -1.39
CA ASN A 32 9.57 -11.25 -2.83
C ASN A 32 9.14 -12.56 -3.53
N VAL A 33 9.13 -12.56 -4.86
CA VAL A 33 8.79 -13.75 -5.69
C VAL A 33 9.67 -14.98 -5.42
N PHE A 34 10.86 -14.82 -4.84
CA PHE A 34 11.77 -15.90 -4.48
C PHE A 34 11.62 -16.36 -3.02
N GLY A 35 10.67 -15.78 -2.27
CA GLY A 35 10.46 -16.07 -0.85
C GLY A 35 11.45 -15.36 0.08
N GLU A 36 12.27 -14.45 -0.44
CA GLU A 36 13.22 -13.70 0.38
C GLU A 36 12.50 -12.58 1.11
N GLU A 37 12.72 -12.51 2.42
CA GLU A 37 12.14 -11.47 3.26
C GLU A 37 12.74 -10.10 2.91
N THR A 38 11.86 -9.12 2.72
CA THR A 38 12.22 -7.76 2.39
C THR A 38 11.32 -6.76 3.11
N THR A 39 11.83 -5.54 3.26
CA THR A 39 11.09 -4.42 3.84
C THR A 39 10.62 -3.49 2.75
N VAL A 40 9.32 -3.25 2.68
CA VAL A 40 8.69 -2.44 1.63
C VAL A 40 8.09 -1.21 2.26
N LYS A 41 8.41 -0.04 1.71
CA LYS A 41 7.82 1.24 2.12
C LYS A 41 6.80 1.68 1.09
N ILE A 42 5.52 1.50 1.42
CA ILE A 42 4.38 1.85 0.58
C ILE A 42 3.98 3.30 0.87
N THR A 43 3.82 4.10 -0.18
CA THR A 43 3.32 5.48 -0.08
C THR A 43 2.01 5.65 -0.87
N PRO A 44 1.24 6.72 -0.62
CA PRO A 44 0.10 7.07 -1.45
C PRO A 44 0.39 7.14 -2.95
N ALA A 45 1.59 7.59 -3.32
CA ALA A 45 2.01 7.66 -4.72
C ALA A 45 2.16 6.26 -5.33
N ASN A 46 2.78 5.32 -4.61
CA ASN A 46 2.94 3.94 -5.09
C ASN A 46 1.59 3.24 -5.28
N LEU A 47 0.63 3.49 -4.38
CA LEU A 47 -0.71 2.94 -4.53
C LEU A 47 -1.45 3.53 -5.72
N ALA A 48 -1.38 4.86 -5.90
CA ALA A 48 -1.99 5.51 -7.05
C ALA A 48 -1.43 4.94 -8.37
N GLU A 49 -0.11 4.79 -8.46
CA GLU A 49 0.57 4.17 -9.61
C GLU A 49 0.13 2.70 -9.80
N PHE A 50 0.05 1.92 -8.72
CA PHE A 50 -0.40 0.54 -8.77
C PHE A 50 -1.81 0.41 -9.34
N TYR A 51 -2.77 1.20 -8.87
CA TYR A 51 -4.14 1.16 -9.39
C TYR A 51 -4.26 1.73 -10.81
N ALA A 52 -3.36 2.62 -11.22
CA ALA A 52 -3.32 3.15 -12.57
C ALA A 52 -2.76 2.16 -13.59
N THR A 53 -1.82 1.29 -13.17
CA THR A 53 -1.01 0.48 -14.12
C THR A 53 -1.10 -1.03 -13.91
N GLN A 54 -1.21 -1.51 -12.67
CA GLN A 54 -1.09 -2.93 -12.32
C GLN A 54 -2.44 -3.59 -12.01
N ALA A 55 -3.33 -2.90 -11.29
CA ALA A 55 -4.55 -3.50 -10.74
C ALA A 55 -5.46 -4.14 -11.80
N ASN A 56 -5.53 -3.53 -12.98
CA ASN A 56 -6.32 -4.00 -14.13
C ASN A 56 -5.48 -4.70 -15.21
N ASN A 57 -4.18 -4.89 -14.97
CA ASN A 57 -3.34 -5.61 -15.91
C ASN A 57 -3.58 -7.12 -15.77
N LEU A 58 -4.16 -7.71 -16.82
CA LEU A 58 -4.44 -9.15 -16.93
C LEU A 58 -3.40 -9.89 -17.80
N SER A 59 -2.42 -9.18 -18.36
CA SER A 59 -1.41 -9.78 -19.25
C SER A 59 -0.31 -10.55 -18.50
N SER A 60 -0.27 -10.45 -17.17
CA SER A 60 0.78 -11.01 -16.32
C SER A 60 0.22 -11.47 -14.97
N GLY A 61 0.67 -12.64 -14.51
CA GLY A 61 0.45 -13.12 -13.14
C GLY A 61 1.34 -12.43 -12.09
N ILE A 62 2.26 -11.56 -12.51
CA ILE A 62 3.17 -10.82 -11.63
C ILE A 62 2.74 -9.35 -11.58
N ARG A 63 2.74 -8.78 -10.37
CA ARG A 63 2.48 -7.35 -10.12
C ARG A 63 3.62 -6.72 -9.32
N THR A 64 3.69 -5.39 -9.38
CA THR A 64 4.69 -4.60 -8.66
C THR A 64 4.04 -3.54 -7.79
N LEU A 65 4.34 -3.53 -6.49
CA LEU A 65 3.91 -2.47 -5.56
C LEU A 65 5.12 -1.92 -4.82
N ALA A 66 5.40 -0.62 -4.97
CA ALA A 66 6.54 0.04 -4.32
C ALA A 66 7.89 -0.69 -4.50
N GLY A 67 8.11 -1.27 -5.69
CA GLY A 67 9.30 -2.07 -6.02
C GLY A 67 9.25 -3.54 -5.58
N LEU A 68 8.22 -3.96 -4.84
CA LEU A 68 8.00 -5.37 -4.51
C LEU A 68 7.35 -6.09 -5.69
N HIS A 69 8.06 -7.07 -6.26
CA HIS A 69 7.55 -7.95 -7.30
C HIS A 69 7.07 -9.27 -6.70
N GLY A 70 5.88 -9.72 -7.10
CA GLY A 70 5.32 -10.98 -6.63
C GLY A 70 4.09 -11.40 -7.41
N ASP A 71 3.51 -12.54 -7.00
CA ASP A 71 2.23 -13.01 -7.54
C ASP A 71 1.16 -11.92 -7.42
N TRP A 72 0.26 -11.88 -8.39
CA TRP A 72 -0.74 -10.84 -8.48
C TRP A 72 -1.68 -10.83 -7.27
N ARG A 73 -2.00 -11.98 -6.65
CA ARG A 73 -2.96 -12.02 -5.53
C ARG A 73 -2.37 -11.35 -4.28
N PRO A 74 -1.21 -11.80 -3.74
CA PRO A 74 -0.66 -11.20 -2.52
C PRO A 74 -0.32 -9.73 -2.68
N ILE A 75 0.18 -9.33 -3.86
CA ILE A 75 0.50 -7.92 -4.12
C ILE A 75 -0.77 -7.06 -4.16
N SER A 76 -1.87 -7.57 -4.71
CA SER A 76 -3.14 -6.83 -4.75
C SER A 76 -3.79 -6.74 -3.38
N GLU A 77 -3.77 -7.83 -2.61
CA GLU A 77 -4.23 -7.84 -1.23
C GLU A 77 -3.45 -6.84 -0.37
N LEU A 78 -2.12 -6.79 -0.53
CA LEU A 78 -1.28 -5.81 0.14
C LEU A 78 -1.62 -4.36 -0.27
N ALA A 79 -1.89 -4.12 -1.57
CA ALA A 79 -2.31 -2.82 -2.05
C ALA A 79 -3.65 -2.39 -1.46
N ASP A 80 -4.63 -3.30 -1.38
CA ASP A 80 -5.96 -3.04 -0.82
C ASP A 80 -5.91 -2.75 0.68
N LEU A 81 -5.10 -3.51 1.44
CA LEU A 81 -4.84 -3.25 2.85
C LEU A 81 -4.21 -1.87 3.07
N ALA A 82 -3.17 -1.55 2.30
CA ALA A 82 -2.52 -0.25 2.39
C ALA A 82 -3.45 0.90 1.98
N LEU A 83 -4.30 0.70 0.97
CA LEU A 83 -5.34 1.65 0.59
C LEU A 83 -6.34 1.86 1.73
N GLY A 84 -6.80 0.79 2.37
CA GLY A 84 -7.68 0.84 3.55
C GLY A 84 -7.09 1.70 4.66
N TRP A 85 -5.82 1.49 4.98
CA TRP A 85 -5.10 2.30 5.96
C TRP A 85 -5.06 3.78 5.58
N PHE A 86 -4.62 4.13 4.37
CA PHE A 86 -4.52 5.55 3.99
C PHE A 86 -5.86 6.24 3.82
N LYS A 87 -6.95 5.53 3.53
CA LYS A 87 -8.31 6.09 3.59
C LYS A 87 -8.64 6.59 5.00
N GLN A 88 -8.22 5.85 6.03
CA GLN A 88 -8.48 6.21 7.42
C GLN A 88 -7.59 7.35 7.92
N VAL A 89 -6.30 7.35 7.59
CA VAL A 89 -5.35 8.30 8.20
C VAL A 89 -4.96 9.47 7.30
N ASN A 90 -5.17 9.38 5.99
CA ASN A 90 -4.75 10.40 5.01
C ASN A 90 -5.53 10.35 3.69
N ALA A 91 -6.86 10.41 3.76
CA ALA A 91 -7.73 10.39 2.58
C ALA A 91 -7.38 11.50 1.56
N GLU A 92 -7.09 12.71 2.03
CA GLU A 92 -6.72 13.83 1.16
C GLU A 92 -5.39 13.61 0.43
N GLY A 93 -4.41 12.99 1.08
CA GLY A 93 -3.16 12.60 0.45
C GLY A 93 -3.38 11.58 -0.67
N MET A 94 -4.25 10.59 -0.42
CA MET A 94 -4.62 9.61 -1.45
C MET A 94 -5.38 10.24 -2.61
N ARG A 95 -6.35 11.14 -2.36
CA ARG A 95 -7.08 11.85 -3.42
C ARG A 95 -6.13 12.67 -4.29
N ARG A 96 -5.17 13.37 -3.67
CA ARG A 96 -4.12 14.11 -4.40
C ARG A 96 -3.22 13.19 -5.23
N ALA A 97 -2.82 12.04 -4.69
CA ALA A 97 -2.01 11.07 -5.41
C ALA A 97 -2.77 10.46 -6.60
N ALA A 98 -4.02 10.05 -6.39
CA ALA A 98 -4.91 9.54 -7.44
C ALA A 98 -5.10 10.53 -8.59
N LYS A 99 -5.36 11.81 -8.28
CA LYS A 99 -5.53 12.86 -9.29
C LYS A 99 -4.31 13.02 -10.20
N ARG A 100 -3.09 12.84 -9.67
CA ARG A 100 -1.83 12.98 -10.44
C ARG A 100 -1.67 11.90 -11.51
N VAL A 101 -2.30 10.74 -11.33
CA VAL A 101 -2.25 9.61 -12.27
C VAL A 101 -3.55 9.43 -13.06
N GLY A 102 -4.44 10.44 -13.04
CA GLY A 102 -5.70 10.41 -13.79
C GLY A 102 -6.79 9.54 -13.15
N LEU A 103 -6.65 9.15 -11.88
CA LEU A 103 -7.66 8.38 -11.16
C LEU A 103 -8.60 9.27 -10.34
N THR A 104 -9.87 8.86 -10.26
CA THR A 104 -10.88 9.49 -9.40
C THR A 104 -11.12 8.62 -8.16
N ALA A 105 -10.69 9.09 -6.99
CA ALA A 105 -10.94 8.43 -5.71
C ALA A 105 -12.42 8.60 -5.30
N ARG A 106 -13.09 7.49 -4.92
CA ARG A 106 -14.54 7.44 -4.60
C ARG A 106 -14.85 7.18 -3.11
N PHE A 107 -13.93 7.55 -2.22
CA PHE A 107 -14.03 7.36 -0.77
C PHE A 107 -13.83 8.70 -0.06
#